data_AF-A0A2R6JBX9-F1
#
_entry.id   AF-A0A2R6JBX9-F1
#
_cell.length_a   1.000
_cell.length_b   1.000
_cell.length_c   1.000
_cell.angle_alpha   90.00
_cell.angle_beta   90.00
_cell.angle_gamma   90.00
#
_symmetry.space_group_name_H-M   'P 1'
#
loop_
_entity.id
_entity.type
_entity.pdbx_description
1 polymer ?
#
loop_
_entity_poly.entity_id
_entity_poly.type
_entity_poly.pdbx_seq_one_letter_code
_entity_poly.pdbx_strand_id
1 'polypeptide(L)'
;FVGFALVRYPLTTVVALAATSAVGLVYRALRRPEVARTAGESFSRPWWADIAVQGHALGLLVGVVVCAALCYRRGVRPSPGRVWLAALLVGVDRGLWAVYTIEGSDRFRLFRALGAALVFLLAAAVAAGATASDRPLVARIDLSWREAAYGLVLALLFAVAVVAVPFNLFVVGDSSAGFDSADAVEVGDYTVFYAEGVENQYIPGVPVPGTDDSADAVEASGVVVVSERRNIWWVELSKGRLASRGSGTVRLGGLTWTADVRAVRNGWTPVGGDAVYHVRLGRPAGERTVVFRSEAATAGPRIDGRNVSVAPVGDGFELAVTRNNETLGRAPVPADGNATTVGGLTVRREGGALRAERGDTRVTIAERA
;
A
#
# COMPACT_ATOMS: atom_id res chain seq x y z
N PHE A 1 -12.67 -0.78 -26.67
CA PHE A 1 -13.30 -1.51 -25.56
C PHE A 1 -13.21 -3.01 -25.77
N VAL A 2 -12.37 -3.71 -24.99
CA VAL A 2 -12.13 -5.17 -25.15
C VAL A 2 -13.39 -6.00 -24.96
N GLY A 3 -14.31 -5.55 -24.09
CA GLY A 3 -15.62 -6.17 -23.86
C GLY A 3 -16.48 -6.34 -25.11
N PHE A 4 -16.48 -5.33 -25.98
CA PHE A 4 -17.26 -5.39 -27.22
C PHE A 4 -16.65 -6.38 -28.20
N ALA A 5 -15.33 -6.30 -28.37
CA ALA A 5 -14.59 -7.16 -29.28
C ALA A 5 -14.69 -8.64 -28.86
N LEU A 6 -14.62 -8.95 -27.56
CA LEU A 6 -14.68 -10.35 -27.10
C LEU A 6 -16.04 -11.00 -27.35
N VAL A 7 -17.14 -10.24 -27.31
CA VAL A 7 -18.48 -10.79 -27.59
C VAL A 7 -18.65 -11.01 -29.10
N ARG A 8 -18.23 -10.05 -29.92
CA ARG A 8 -18.39 -10.12 -31.38
C ARG A 8 -17.38 -11.03 -32.07
N TYR A 9 -16.11 -10.98 -31.64
CA TYR A 9 -14.96 -11.68 -32.19
C TYR A 9 -14.12 -12.33 -31.08
N PRO A 10 -14.63 -13.37 -30.40
CA PRO A 10 -14.01 -13.89 -29.18
C PRO A 10 -12.58 -14.39 -29.40
N LEU A 11 -12.36 -15.24 -30.42
CA LEU A 11 -11.05 -15.81 -30.71
C LEU A 11 -10.07 -14.75 -31.23
N THR A 12 -10.52 -13.87 -32.13
CA THR A 12 -9.69 -12.77 -32.64
C THR A 12 -9.25 -11.84 -31.52
N THR A 13 -10.10 -11.59 -30.54
CA THR A 13 -9.76 -10.76 -29.37
C THR A 13 -8.65 -11.40 -28.54
N VAL A 14 -8.76 -12.70 -28.25
CA VAL A 14 -7.71 -13.45 -27.53
C VAL A 14 -6.39 -13.44 -28.31
N VAL A 15 -6.44 -13.73 -29.61
CA VAL A 15 -5.25 -13.75 -30.48
C VAL A 15 -4.61 -12.36 -30.56
N ALA A 16 -5.41 -11.29 -30.69
CA ALA A 16 -4.89 -9.92 -30.73
C ALA A 16 -4.18 -9.51 -29.43
N LEU A 17 -4.69 -9.95 -28.28
CA LEU A 17 -4.04 -9.72 -26.99
C LEU A 17 -2.71 -10.47 -26.89
N ALA A 18 -2.71 -11.76 -27.24
CA ALA A 18 -1.49 -12.56 -27.28
C ALA A 18 -0.44 -11.97 -28.23
N ALA A 19 -0.88 -11.50 -29.42
CA ALA A 19 -0.02 -10.84 -30.40
C ALA A 19 0.57 -9.53 -29.86
N THR A 20 -0.22 -8.74 -29.13
CA THR A 20 0.26 -7.48 -28.51
C THR A 20 1.38 -7.77 -27.50
N SER A 21 1.22 -8.80 -26.68
CA SER A 21 2.25 -9.24 -25.73
C SER A 21 3.51 -9.74 -26.43
N ALA A 22 3.35 -10.51 -27.52
CA ALA A 22 4.48 -10.99 -28.32
C ALA A 22 5.24 -9.84 -29.00
N VAL A 23 4.53 -8.89 -29.61
CA VAL A 23 5.13 -7.70 -30.22
C VAL A 23 5.85 -6.86 -29.16
N GLY A 24 5.25 -6.68 -27.98
CA GLY A 24 5.88 -5.95 -26.88
C GLY A 24 7.12 -6.66 -26.33
N LEU A 25 7.17 -7.98 -26.36
CA LEU A 25 8.36 -8.76 -26.02
C LEU A 25 9.46 -8.56 -27.08
N VAL A 26 9.15 -8.77 -28.36
CA VAL A 26 10.10 -8.58 -29.47
C VAL A 26 10.66 -7.16 -29.47
N TYR A 27 9.81 -6.16 -29.34
CA TYR A 27 10.23 -4.77 -29.27
C TYR A 27 11.18 -4.49 -28.10
N ARG A 28 10.88 -5.02 -26.90
CA ARG A 28 11.77 -4.87 -25.73
C ARG A 28 13.09 -5.60 -25.91
N ALA A 29 13.06 -6.80 -26.48
CA ALA A 29 14.27 -7.57 -26.78
C ALA A 29 15.16 -6.84 -27.80
N LEU A 30 14.59 -6.20 -28.82
CA LEU A 30 15.35 -5.41 -29.78
C LEU A 30 15.91 -4.12 -29.17
N ARG A 31 15.16 -3.45 -28.30
CA ARG A 31 15.58 -2.18 -27.65
C ARG A 31 16.59 -2.38 -26.52
N ARG A 32 16.48 -3.48 -25.78
CA ARG A 32 17.29 -3.83 -24.61
C ARG A 32 17.52 -5.35 -24.61
N PRO A 33 18.47 -5.84 -25.44
CA PRO A 33 18.71 -7.27 -25.60
C PRO A 33 19.28 -7.91 -24.33
N GLU A 34 19.98 -7.13 -23.51
CA GLU A 34 20.54 -7.56 -22.25
C GLU A 34 20.05 -6.66 -21.10
N VAL A 35 19.71 -7.28 -19.98
CA VAL A 35 19.31 -6.59 -18.75
C VAL A 35 20.12 -7.16 -17.60
N ALA A 36 21.19 -6.47 -17.22
CA ALA A 36 21.94 -6.75 -16.01
C ALA A 36 21.30 -6.02 -14.81
N ARG A 37 21.12 -6.73 -13.69
CA ARG A 37 20.64 -6.17 -12.42
C ARG A 37 21.49 -6.72 -11.28
N THR A 38 21.87 -5.84 -10.36
CA THR A 38 22.50 -6.23 -9.10
C THR A 38 21.42 -6.34 -8.03
N ALA A 39 21.50 -7.36 -7.18
CA ALA A 39 20.61 -7.50 -6.03
C ALA A 39 20.79 -6.30 -5.09
N GLY A 40 19.67 -5.77 -4.59
CA GLY A 40 19.66 -4.67 -3.64
C GLY A 40 18.29 -4.55 -2.97
N GLU A 41 18.23 -3.91 -1.81
CA GLU A 41 16.96 -3.71 -1.11
C GLU A 41 16.04 -2.75 -1.87
N SER A 42 14.88 -3.24 -2.28
CA SER A 42 13.85 -2.44 -2.93
C SER A 42 12.52 -2.58 -2.20
N PHE A 43 11.92 -1.45 -1.84
CA PHE A 43 10.58 -1.40 -1.25
C PHE A 43 9.55 -1.10 -2.34
N SER A 44 8.89 -2.15 -2.85
CA SER A 44 7.83 -2.05 -3.86
C SER A 44 6.54 -2.66 -3.34
N ARG A 45 5.41 -2.04 -3.69
CA ARG A 45 4.10 -2.69 -3.50
C ARG A 45 4.04 -3.98 -4.32
N PRO A 46 3.28 -4.98 -3.88
CA PRO A 46 3.03 -6.14 -4.72
C PRO A 46 2.39 -5.69 -6.04
N TRP A 47 2.94 -6.11 -7.18
CA TRP A 47 2.51 -5.64 -8.49
C TRP A 47 1.01 -5.82 -8.78
N TRP A 48 0.35 -6.78 -8.12
CA TRP A 48 -1.09 -7.02 -8.25
C TRP A 48 -1.94 -5.97 -7.53
N ALA A 49 -1.38 -5.23 -6.56
CA ALA A 49 -2.04 -4.13 -5.88
C ALA A 49 -2.07 -2.84 -6.72
N ASP A 50 -1.27 -2.79 -7.79
CA ASP A 50 -1.27 -1.66 -8.75
C ASP A 50 -2.26 -1.86 -9.90
N ILE A 51 -3.00 -2.97 -9.92
CA ILE A 51 -3.98 -3.28 -10.97
C ILE A 51 -5.29 -2.56 -10.70
N ALA A 52 -5.73 -1.73 -11.64
CA ALA A 52 -7.03 -1.06 -11.59
C ALA A 52 -8.18 -2.04 -11.93
N VAL A 53 -8.40 -3.06 -11.09
CA VAL A 53 -9.39 -4.14 -11.29
C VAL A 53 -10.77 -3.56 -11.60
N GLN A 54 -11.22 -2.57 -10.84
CA GLN A 54 -12.51 -1.90 -11.02
C GLN A 54 -12.63 -1.23 -12.40
N GLY A 55 -11.61 -0.48 -12.81
CA GLY A 55 -11.58 0.19 -14.12
C GLY A 55 -11.59 -0.80 -15.29
N HIS A 56 -10.84 -1.90 -15.18
CA HIS A 56 -10.86 -2.98 -16.16
C HIS A 56 -12.21 -3.69 -16.22
N ALA A 57 -12.81 -4.02 -15.08
CA ALA A 57 -14.12 -4.65 -15.00
C ALA A 57 -15.21 -3.75 -15.60
N LEU A 58 -15.21 -2.45 -15.27
CA LEU A 58 -16.15 -1.48 -15.81
C LEU A 58 -16.05 -1.40 -17.34
N GLY A 59 -14.83 -1.21 -17.87
CA GLY A 59 -14.60 -1.17 -19.31
C GLY A 59 -14.96 -2.48 -20.02
N LEU A 60 -14.74 -3.63 -19.38
CA LEU A 60 -15.17 -4.92 -19.90
C LEU A 60 -16.71 -4.99 -20.00
N LEU A 61 -17.40 -4.74 -18.89
CA LEU A 61 -18.86 -4.89 -18.77
C LEU A 61 -19.61 -3.92 -19.68
N VAL A 62 -19.19 -2.65 -19.75
CA VAL A 62 -19.77 -1.67 -20.70
C VAL A 62 -19.67 -2.19 -22.13
N GLY A 63 -18.50 -2.69 -22.54
CA GLY A 63 -18.31 -3.24 -23.88
C GLY A 63 -19.18 -4.47 -24.14
N VAL A 64 -19.32 -5.37 -23.15
CA VAL A 64 -20.16 -6.57 -23.24
C VAL A 64 -21.63 -6.18 -23.40
N VAL A 65 -22.15 -5.30 -22.54
CA VAL A 65 -23.55 -4.85 -22.56
C VAL A 65 -23.91 -4.25 -23.92
N VAL A 66 -23.08 -3.32 -24.40
CA VAL A 66 -23.30 -2.66 -25.71
C VAL A 66 -23.28 -3.67 -26.86
N CYS A 67 -22.33 -4.61 -26.86
CA CYS A 67 -22.26 -5.61 -27.92
C CYS A 67 -23.39 -6.64 -27.85
N ALA A 68 -23.76 -7.10 -26.66
CA ALA A 68 -24.86 -8.03 -26.45
C ALA A 68 -26.19 -7.40 -26.93
N ALA A 69 -26.46 -6.15 -26.55
CA ALA A 69 -27.63 -5.41 -27.04
C ALA A 69 -27.66 -5.31 -28.58
N LEU A 70 -26.50 -5.05 -29.21
CA LEU A 70 -26.40 -5.01 -30.67
C LEU A 70 -26.63 -6.38 -31.32
N CYS A 71 -26.04 -7.45 -30.76
CA CYS A 71 -26.25 -8.81 -31.20
C CYS A 71 -27.72 -9.21 -31.11
N TYR A 72 -28.40 -8.82 -30.03
CA TYR A 72 -29.82 -9.06 -29.81
C TYR A 72 -30.67 -8.34 -30.84
N ARG A 73 -30.42 -7.05 -31.06
CA ARG A 73 -31.11 -6.25 -32.08
C ARG A 73 -30.91 -6.78 -33.50
N ARG A 74 -29.75 -7.40 -33.79
CA ARG A 74 -29.44 -7.95 -35.13
C ARG A 74 -29.73 -9.44 -35.27
N GLY A 75 -30.29 -10.10 -34.26
CA GLY A 75 -30.57 -11.54 -34.30
C GLY A 75 -29.32 -12.42 -34.41
N VAL A 76 -28.14 -11.90 -34.07
CA VAL A 76 -26.88 -12.67 -34.13
C VAL A 76 -26.61 -13.33 -32.78
N ARG A 77 -26.34 -14.63 -32.78
CA ARG A 77 -25.94 -15.37 -31.57
C ARG A 77 -24.48 -15.84 -31.66
N PRO A 78 -23.58 -15.26 -30.86
CA PRO A 78 -22.22 -15.78 -30.71
C PRO A 78 -22.20 -17.20 -30.12
N SER A 79 -21.09 -17.92 -30.30
CA SER A 79 -20.88 -19.21 -29.65
C SER A 79 -20.65 -19.01 -28.14
N PRO A 80 -21.46 -19.64 -27.25
CA PRO A 80 -21.33 -19.46 -25.80
C PRO A 80 -19.95 -19.86 -25.28
N GLY A 81 -19.45 -21.02 -25.70
CA GLY A 81 -18.14 -21.52 -25.26
C GLY A 81 -16.98 -20.62 -25.69
N ARG A 82 -17.05 -20.01 -26.89
CA ARG A 82 -16.03 -19.06 -27.36
C ARG A 82 -16.08 -17.75 -26.59
N VAL A 83 -17.27 -17.22 -26.30
CA VAL A 83 -17.43 -16.01 -25.49
C VAL A 83 -16.97 -16.24 -24.07
N TRP A 84 -17.33 -17.38 -23.46
CA TRP A 84 -16.89 -17.76 -22.12
C TRP A 84 -15.36 -17.85 -22.03
N LEU A 85 -14.74 -18.62 -22.93
CA LEU A 85 -13.29 -18.78 -22.95
C LEU A 85 -12.57 -17.44 -23.18
N ALA A 86 -13.07 -16.61 -24.10
CA ALA A 86 -12.50 -15.29 -24.34
C ALA A 86 -12.64 -14.37 -23.12
N ALA A 87 -13.82 -14.33 -22.48
CA ALA A 87 -14.05 -13.54 -21.28
C ALA A 87 -13.15 -14.00 -20.11
N LEU A 88 -12.98 -15.30 -19.94
CA LEU A 88 -12.08 -15.88 -18.93
C LEU A 88 -10.63 -15.45 -19.17
N LEU A 89 -10.09 -15.67 -20.38
CA LEU A 89 -8.71 -15.34 -20.72
C LEU A 89 -8.44 -13.84 -20.64
N VAL A 90 -9.37 -13.02 -21.13
CA VAL A 90 -9.28 -11.55 -21.03
C VAL A 90 -9.33 -11.13 -19.56
N GLY A 91 -10.22 -11.70 -18.74
CA GLY A 91 -10.32 -11.37 -17.32
C GLY A 91 -9.04 -11.70 -16.56
N VAL A 92 -8.42 -12.85 -16.85
CA VAL A 92 -7.12 -13.23 -16.27
C VAL A 92 -6.00 -12.31 -16.73
N ASP A 93 -5.91 -12.02 -18.04
CA ASP A 93 -4.92 -11.10 -18.64
C ASP A 93 -4.99 -9.70 -18.03
N ARG A 94 -6.21 -9.19 -17.77
CA ARG A 94 -6.43 -7.89 -17.13
C ARG A 94 -6.35 -7.91 -15.62
N GLY A 95 -5.95 -9.02 -15.03
CA GLY A 95 -5.73 -9.13 -13.59
C GLY A 95 -7.02 -9.01 -12.76
N LEU A 96 -8.20 -9.31 -13.32
CA LEU A 96 -9.46 -9.20 -12.58
C LEU A 96 -9.54 -10.15 -11.38
N TRP A 97 -8.65 -11.13 -11.30
CA TRP A 97 -8.49 -12.05 -10.18
C TRP A 97 -7.76 -11.42 -8.98
N ALA A 98 -7.12 -10.25 -9.14
CA ALA A 98 -6.33 -9.58 -8.11
C ALA A 98 -7.23 -8.91 -7.05
N VAL A 99 -8.04 -9.72 -6.35
CA VAL A 99 -8.89 -9.29 -5.24
C VAL A 99 -8.06 -9.30 -3.97
N TYR A 100 -7.92 -8.14 -3.33
CA TYR A 100 -7.08 -7.99 -2.14
C TYR A 100 -7.68 -7.01 -1.13
N THR A 101 -7.21 -7.12 0.11
CA THR A 101 -7.44 -6.15 1.18
C THR A 101 -6.11 -5.54 1.63
N ILE A 102 -6.18 -4.34 2.18
CA ILE A 102 -5.05 -3.62 2.77
C ILE A 102 -5.13 -3.86 4.29
N GLU A 103 -4.07 -4.39 4.90
CA GLU A 103 -4.02 -4.76 6.33
C GLU A 103 -3.08 -3.86 7.15
N GLY A 104 -2.68 -2.74 6.56
CA GLY A 104 -1.73 -1.77 7.11
C GLY A 104 -0.92 -1.12 6.00
N SER A 105 -0.02 -0.20 6.37
CA SER A 105 0.71 0.66 5.41
C SER A 105 1.52 -0.12 4.36
N ASP A 106 2.03 -1.29 4.75
CA ASP A 106 2.94 -2.11 3.96
C ASP A 106 2.46 -3.57 3.83
N ARG A 107 1.22 -3.86 4.23
CA ARG A 107 0.70 -5.23 4.33
C ARG A 107 -0.56 -5.38 3.48
N PHE A 108 -0.53 -6.37 2.59
CA PHE A 108 -1.62 -6.64 1.66
C PHE A 108 -1.94 -8.13 1.69
N ARG A 109 -3.24 -8.47 1.71
CA ARG A 109 -3.69 -9.86 1.64
C ARG A 109 -4.43 -10.11 0.35
N LEU A 110 -3.96 -11.09 -0.42
CA LEU A 110 -4.47 -11.45 -1.74
C LEU A 110 -5.33 -12.71 -1.67
N PHE A 111 -6.58 -12.62 -2.09
CA PHE A 111 -7.54 -13.72 -2.09
C PHE A 111 -7.56 -14.43 -3.44
N ARG A 112 -6.46 -15.11 -3.80
CA ARG A 112 -6.27 -15.71 -5.14
C ARG A 112 -7.40 -16.66 -5.56
N ALA A 113 -7.82 -17.56 -4.67
CA ALA A 113 -8.85 -18.55 -4.99
C ALA A 113 -10.22 -17.89 -5.22
N LEU A 114 -10.59 -16.93 -4.36
CA LEU A 114 -11.82 -16.15 -4.50
C LEU A 114 -11.80 -15.34 -5.80
N GLY A 115 -10.71 -14.62 -6.05
CA GLY A 115 -10.54 -13.82 -7.26
C GLY A 115 -10.62 -14.67 -8.53
N ALA A 116 -9.98 -15.85 -8.55
CA ALA A 116 -10.11 -16.79 -9.66
C ALA A 116 -11.57 -17.23 -9.86
N ALA A 117 -12.25 -17.67 -8.79
CA ALA A 117 -13.65 -18.08 -8.86
C ALA A 117 -14.57 -16.97 -9.42
N LEU A 118 -14.36 -15.72 -8.98
CA LEU A 118 -15.10 -14.55 -9.47
C LEU A 118 -14.89 -14.33 -10.98
N VAL A 119 -13.68 -14.52 -11.50
CA VAL A 119 -13.43 -14.42 -12.95
C VAL A 119 -14.16 -15.52 -13.73
N PHE A 120 -14.20 -16.75 -13.21
CA PHE A 120 -14.97 -17.84 -13.83
C PHE A 120 -16.49 -17.54 -13.86
N LEU A 121 -17.02 -17.03 -12.75
CA LEU A 121 -18.44 -16.62 -12.64
C LEU A 121 -18.76 -15.44 -13.56
N LEU A 122 -17.88 -14.43 -13.61
CA LEU A 122 -18.01 -13.30 -14.52
C LEU A 122 -18.02 -13.77 -15.99
N ALA A 123 -17.10 -14.65 -16.38
CA ALA A 123 -17.07 -15.20 -17.73
C ALA A 123 -18.36 -15.97 -18.07
N ALA A 124 -18.91 -16.72 -17.11
CA ALA A 124 -20.20 -17.42 -17.26
C ALA A 124 -21.35 -16.43 -17.44
N ALA A 125 -21.42 -15.38 -16.62
CA ALA A 125 -22.42 -14.33 -16.73
C ALA A 125 -22.35 -13.59 -18.08
N VAL A 126 -21.14 -13.25 -18.54
CA VAL A 126 -20.91 -12.61 -19.84
C VAL A 126 -21.36 -13.50 -20.99
N ALA A 127 -21.01 -14.79 -20.96
CA ALA A 127 -21.42 -15.75 -21.98
C ALA A 127 -22.94 -15.93 -22.01
N ALA A 128 -23.57 -16.14 -20.86
CA ALA A 128 -25.02 -16.26 -20.75
C ALA A 128 -25.72 -14.98 -21.23
N GLY A 129 -25.30 -13.81 -20.73
CA GLY A 129 -25.87 -12.51 -21.06
C GLY A 129 -25.66 -12.06 -22.50
N ALA A 130 -24.77 -12.69 -23.26
CA ALA A 130 -24.57 -12.42 -24.69
C ALA A 130 -25.20 -13.46 -25.62
N THR A 131 -25.55 -14.65 -25.11
CA THR A 131 -25.92 -15.80 -25.96
C THR A 131 -27.24 -16.48 -25.58
N ALA A 132 -27.86 -16.10 -24.45
CA ALA A 132 -29.11 -16.68 -23.97
C ALA A 132 -30.27 -16.56 -24.97
N SER A 133 -31.18 -17.52 -24.91
CA SER A 133 -32.35 -17.62 -25.79
C SER A 133 -33.58 -16.89 -25.24
N ASP A 134 -34.50 -16.49 -26.13
CA ASP A 134 -35.82 -15.90 -25.78
C ASP A 134 -36.82 -16.91 -25.18
N ARG A 135 -36.36 -18.11 -24.77
CA ARG A 135 -37.25 -19.08 -24.15
C ARG A 135 -37.76 -18.52 -22.83
N PRO A 136 -39.05 -18.73 -22.49
CA PRO A 136 -39.61 -18.26 -21.23
C PRO A 136 -38.88 -18.94 -20.06
N LEU A 137 -38.44 -18.13 -19.11
CA LEU A 137 -37.91 -18.56 -17.82
C LEU A 137 -39.04 -18.58 -16.78
N VAL A 138 -39.76 -17.46 -16.66
CA VAL A 138 -40.96 -17.33 -15.82
C VAL A 138 -42.12 -16.81 -16.67
N ALA A 139 -42.94 -17.74 -17.15
CA ALA A 139 -44.06 -17.42 -18.05
C ALA A 139 -45.12 -16.49 -17.43
N ARG A 140 -45.23 -16.43 -16.10
CA ARG A 140 -46.22 -15.58 -15.40
C ARG A 140 -45.94 -14.08 -15.56
N ILE A 141 -44.68 -13.70 -15.74
CA ILE A 141 -44.24 -12.30 -15.84
C ILE A 141 -43.56 -12.01 -17.19
N ASP A 142 -43.79 -12.86 -18.20
CA ASP A 142 -43.19 -12.79 -19.52
C ASP A 142 -41.65 -12.63 -19.53
N LEU A 143 -40.97 -13.18 -18.50
CA LEU A 143 -39.53 -13.08 -18.36
C LEU A 143 -38.83 -14.23 -19.12
N SER A 144 -37.99 -13.88 -20.10
CA SER A 144 -37.15 -14.82 -20.84
C SER A 144 -35.78 -15.05 -20.18
N TRP A 145 -35.15 -16.18 -20.51
CA TRP A 145 -33.75 -16.44 -20.13
C TRP A 145 -32.78 -15.36 -20.63
N ARG A 146 -33.07 -14.76 -21.80
CA ARG A 146 -32.27 -13.67 -22.35
C ARG A 146 -32.33 -12.43 -21.48
N GLU A 147 -33.54 -12.01 -21.09
CA GLU A 147 -33.75 -10.81 -20.26
C GLU A 147 -33.14 -11.01 -18.88
N ALA A 148 -33.31 -12.18 -18.26
CA ALA A 148 -32.71 -12.48 -16.97
C ALA A 148 -31.17 -12.47 -17.03
N ALA A 149 -30.56 -13.13 -18.03
CA ALA A 149 -29.11 -13.19 -18.15
C ALA A 149 -28.48 -11.82 -18.50
N TYR A 150 -29.11 -11.06 -19.40
CA TYR A 150 -28.67 -9.72 -19.73
C TYR A 150 -28.87 -8.74 -18.57
N GLY A 151 -30.00 -8.86 -17.86
CA GLY A 151 -30.28 -8.13 -16.63
C GLY A 151 -29.24 -8.39 -15.54
N LEU A 152 -28.76 -9.64 -15.39
CA LEU A 152 -27.66 -9.97 -14.48
C LEU A 152 -26.36 -9.26 -14.85
N VAL A 153 -25.99 -9.22 -16.14
CA VAL A 153 -24.78 -8.51 -16.60
C VAL A 153 -24.92 -7.00 -16.38
N LEU A 154 -26.10 -6.43 -16.61
CA LEU A 154 -26.40 -5.03 -16.28
C LEU A 154 -26.31 -4.78 -14.78
N ALA A 155 -26.86 -5.65 -13.94
CA ALA A 155 -26.78 -5.54 -12.49
C ALA A 155 -25.32 -5.58 -12.01
N LEU A 156 -24.49 -6.48 -12.57
CA LEU A 156 -23.05 -6.51 -12.29
C LEU A 156 -22.34 -5.23 -12.75
N LEU A 157 -22.70 -4.69 -13.91
CA LEU A 157 -22.18 -3.40 -14.38
C LEU A 157 -22.52 -2.28 -13.39
N PHE A 158 -23.78 -2.18 -12.96
CA PHE A 158 -24.21 -1.18 -11.99
C PHE A 158 -23.53 -1.39 -10.62
N ALA A 159 -23.43 -2.62 -10.13
CA ALA A 159 -22.72 -2.92 -8.88
C ALA A 159 -21.25 -2.49 -8.95
N VAL A 160 -20.55 -2.83 -10.03
CA VAL A 160 -19.17 -2.38 -10.24
C VAL A 160 -19.09 -0.87 -10.41
N ALA A 161 -20.05 -0.21 -11.06
CA ALA A 161 -20.06 1.24 -11.21
C ALA A 161 -20.33 1.97 -9.88
N VAL A 162 -21.23 1.44 -9.06
CA VAL A 162 -21.54 1.97 -7.71
C VAL A 162 -20.36 1.83 -6.76
N VAL A 163 -19.51 0.82 -6.95
CA VAL A 163 -18.23 0.73 -6.21
C VAL A 163 -17.16 1.58 -6.90
N ALA A 164 -17.01 1.52 -8.21
CA ALA A 164 -15.90 2.19 -8.88
C ALA A 164 -16.04 3.72 -8.90
N VAL A 165 -17.24 4.29 -9.04
CA VAL A 165 -17.41 5.73 -9.23
C VAL A 165 -17.30 6.50 -7.90
N PRO A 166 -18.03 6.16 -6.82
CA PRO A 166 -17.93 6.86 -5.54
C PRO A 166 -16.60 6.62 -4.83
N PHE A 167 -16.00 5.43 -4.93
CA PHE A 167 -14.66 5.20 -4.38
C PHE A 167 -13.56 5.96 -5.13
N ASN A 168 -13.85 6.63 -6.26
CA ASN A 168 -12.92 7.60 -6.86
C ASN A 168 -13.24 9.06 -6.48
N LEU A 169 -14.33 9.28 -5.73
CA LEU A 169 -14.74 10.58 -5.18
C LEU A 169 -14.42 10.58 -3.67
N PHE A 170 -13.14 10.73 -3.35
CA PHE A 170 -12.68 10.76 -1.97
C PHE A 170 -13.02 12.10 -1.31
N VAL A 171 -13.59 12.04 -0.11
CA VAL A 171 -13.67 13.18 0.81
C VAL A 171 -12.73 12.85 1.96
N VAL A 172 -11.74 13.71 2.20
CA VAL A 172 -10.89 13.59 3.39
C VAL A 172 -11.78 13.92 4.59
N GLY A 173 -11.73 13.07 5.63
CA GLY A 173 -12.38 13.34 6.91
C GLY A 173 -11.73 14.53 7.64
N ASP A 174 -11.57 14.42 8.96
CA ASP A 174 -10.72 15.38 9.66
C ASP A 174 -9.27 15.13 9.28
N SER A 175 -8.76 16.00 8.41
CA SER A 175 -7.41 15.89 7.83
C SER A 175 -6.29 16.01 8.87
N SER A 176 -6.62 16.54 10.06
CA SER A 176 -5.73 16.71 11.20
C SER A 176 -5.90 15.65 12.30
N ALA A 177 -6.87 14.74 12.17
CA ALA A 177 -7.13 13.71 13.17
C ALA A 177 -5.89 12.85 13.44
N GLY A 178 -5.49 12.80 14.72
CA GLY A 178 -4.31 12.07 15.18
C GLY A 178 -2.98 12.83 15.08
N PHE A 179 -2.98 14.11 14.66
CA PHE A 179 -1.79 14.95 14.56
C PHE A 179 -1.72 16.08 15.60
N ASP A 180 -2.61 16.12 16.59
CA ASP A 180 -2.78 17.23 17.56
C ASP A 180 -1.52 17.61 18.37
N SER A 181 -0.49 16.76 18.35
CA SER A 181 0.80 16.98 19.02
C SER A 181 2.03 16.76 18.12
N ALA A 182 1.83 16.56 16.82
CA ALA A 182 2.89 16.25 15.88
C ALA A 182 3.48 17.53 15.26
N ASP A 183 4.79 17.75 15.46
CA ASP A 183 5.49 18.78 14.71
C ASP A 183 5.43 18.46 13.21
N ALA A 184 5.29 19.49 12.37
CA ALA A 184 5.05 19.33 10.94
C ALA A 184 5.95 20.23 10.09
N VAL A 185 6.05 19.89 8.81
CA VAL A 185 6.68 20.77 7.80
C VAL A 185 5.63 21.23 6.82
N GLU A 186 5.39 22.54 6.79
CA GLU A 186 4.47 23.18 5.87
C GLU A 186 5.18 23.64 4.59
N VAL A 187 4.58 23.35 3.44
CA VAL A 187 5.06 23.79 2.12
C VAL A 187 3.87 24.21 1.26
N GLY A 188 3.61 25.51 1.22
CA GLY A 188 2.47 26.05 0.51
C GLY A 188 1.18 25.63 1.20
N ASP A 189 0.34 24.87 0.49
CA ASP A 189 -0.92 24.32 1.02
C ASP A 189 -0.83 22.85 1.45
N TYR A 190 0.39 22.33 1.55
CA TYR A 190 0.66 20.98 2.04
C TYR A 190 1.28 21.03 3.43
N THR A 191 0.85 20.11 4.30
CA THR A 191 1.44 19.85 5.60
C THR A 191 1.96 18.42 5.63
N VAL A 192 3.23 18.25 6.00
CA VAL A 192 3.90 16.94 6.05
C VAL A 192 4.16 16.56 7.49
N PHE A 193 3.58 15.44 7.89
CA PHE A 193 3.70 14.86 9.23
C PHE A 193 4.47 13.55 9.18
N TYR A 194 4.94 13.11 10.34
CA TYR A 194 5.24 11.69 10.57
C TYR A 194 4.37 11.19 11.70
N ALA A 195 3.66 10.10 11.48
CA ALA A 195 2.82 9.48 12.50
C ALA A 195 2.83 7.97 12.41
N GLU A 196 2.44 7.30 13.49
CA GLU A 196 2.35 5.84 13.59
C GLU A 196 1.03 5.44 14.22
N GLY A 197 0.36 4.45 13.63
CA GLY A 197 -0.93 3.95 14.13
C GLY A 197 -2.08 4.94 13.96
N VAL A 198 -1.99 5.89 13.02
CA VAL A 198 -3.08 6.85 12.77
C VAL A 198 -4.06 6.30 11.77
N GLU A 199 -5.34 6.58 11.94
CA GLU A 199 -6.38 6.12 11.04
C GLU A 199 -6.20 6.72 9.62
N ASN A 200 -6.30 5.87 8.60
CA ASN A 200 -6.18 6.29 7.22
C ASN A 200 -7.42 7.04 6.73
N GLN A 201 -7.30 8.37 6.63
CA GLN A 201 -8.40 9.27 6.23
C GLN A 201 -8.74 9.23 4.72
N TYR A 202 -8.05 8.41 3.91
CA TYR A 202 -8.31 8.25 2.47
C TYR A 202 -9.11 6.99 2.13
N ILE A 203 -9.53 6.21 3.13
CA ILE A 203 -10.43 5.07 2.93
C ILE A 203 -11.81 5.45 3.48
N PRO A 204 -12.80 5.76 2.61
CA PRO A 204 -14.18 5.74 3.05
C PRO A 204 -14.52 4.29 3.37
N GLY A 205 -14.61 3.95 4.66
CA GLY A 205 -15.51 2.90 5.09
C GLY A 205 -16.90 3.39 4.76
N VAL A 206 -17.45 3.03 3.59
CA VAL A 206 -18.89 3.17 3.40
C VAL A 206 -19.50 2.25 4.45
N PRO A 207 -20.27 2.76 5.43
CA PRO A 207 -20.83 1.91 6.47
C PRO A 207 -21.64 0.81 5.78
N VAL A 208 -21.19 -0.44 5.90
CA VAL A 208 -22.01 -1.56 5.45
C VAL A 208 -23.13 -1.66 6.48
N PRO A 209 -24.42 -1.54 6.09
CA PRO A 209 -25.50 -1.60 7.05
C PRO A 209 -25.44 -2.89 7.85
N GLY A 210 -25.21 -2.81 9.17
CA GLY A 210 -25.10 -3.95 10.08
C GLY A 210 -23.69 -4.36 10.51
N THR A 211 -22.64 -3.63 10.14
CA THR A 211 -21.28 -3.76 10.72
C THR A 211 -20.91 -2.51 11.49
N ASP A 212 -20.33 -2.65 12.69
CA ASP A 212 -19.85 -1.52 13.49
C ASP A 212 -18.77 -0.73 12.74
N ASP A 213 -18.85 0.61 12.79
CA ASP A 213 -18.00 1.61 12.11
C ASP A 213 -16.47 1.46 12.35
N SER A 214 -16.05 0.53 13.20
CA SER A 214 -14.66 0.31 13.63
C SER A 214 -13.93 -0.80 12.85
N ALA A 215 -14.59 -1.51 11.94
CA ALA A 215 -14.00 -2.60 11.16
C ALA A 215 -13.15 -2.14 9.95
N ASP A 216 -13.22 -0.87 9.56
CA ASP A 216 -12.66 -0.34 8.31
C ASP A 216 -11.49 0.66 8.47
N ALA A 217 -11.12 1.01 9.71
CA ALA A 217 -10.02 1.91 10.01
C ALA A 217 -8.65 1.23 9.80
N VAL A 218 -8.13 1.30 8.57
CA VAL A 218 -6.77 0.82 8.29
C VAL A 218 -5.77 1.80 8.89
N GLU A 219 -5.00 1.35 9.87
CA GLU A 219 -3.92 2.17 10.44
C GLU A 219 -2.78 2.43 9.44
N ALA A 220 -2.29 3.66 9.49
CA ALA A 220 -1.21 4.19 8.69
C ALA A 220 -0.04 4.61 9.59
N SER A 221 1.17 4.24 9.15
CA SER A 221 2.42 4.57 9.83
C SER A 221 3.47 5.01 8.81
N GLY A 222 3.94 6.25 8.92
CA GLY A 222 4.93 6.82 8.03
C GLY A 222 4.83 8.33 7.88
N VAL A 223 5.41 8.85 6.80
CA VAL A 223 5.31 10.26 6.41
C VAL A 223 4.00 10.47 5.67
N VAL A 224 3.13 11.25 6.28
CA VAL A 224 1.79 11.57 5.77
C VAL A 224 1.83 12.97 5.16
N VAL A 225 1.26 13.10 3.98
CA VAL A 225 1.06 14.39 3.32
C VAL A 225 -0.41 14.73 3.37
N VAL A 226 -0.70 15.92 3.86
CA VAL A 226 -2.07 16.44 4.00
C VAL A 226 -2.19 17.74 3.21
N SER A 227 -3.32 17.94 2.53
CA SER A 227 -3.73 19.24 2.00
C SER A 227 -5.25 19.33 1.99
N GLU A 228 -5.81 20.11 2.91
CA GLU A 228 -7.26 20.35 3.02
C GLU A 228 -7.83 20.91 1.72
N ARG A 229 -7.18 21.94 1.17
CA ARG A 229 -7.62 22.62 -0.05
C ARG A 229 -7.71 21.69 -1.25
N ARG A 230 -6.94 20.61 -1.27
CA ARG A 230 -6.86 19.64 -2.36
C ARG A 230 -7.51 18.31 -2.03
N ASN A 231 -8.09 18.15 -0.84
CA ASN A 231 -8.59 16.88 -0.32
C ASN A 231 -7.53 15.76 -0.46
N ILE A 232 -6.31 16.05 -0.02
CA ILE A 232 -5.19 15.11 -0.04
C ILE A 232 -4.92 14.63 1.38
N TRP A 233 -4.88 13.32 1.54
CA TRP A 233 -4.33 12.63 2.70
C TRP A 233 -3.74 11.32 2.21
N TRP A 234 -2.43 11.12 2.33
CA TRP A 234 -1.82 9.83 1.99
C TRP A 234 -0.45 9.63 2.65
N VAL A 235 -0.05 8.36 2.76
CA VAL A 235 1.30 7.98 3.19
C VAL A 235 2.23 7.92 1.97
N GLU A 236 3.21 8.82 1.91
CA GLU A 236 4.24 8.83 0.83
C GLU A 236 5.41 7.88 1.13
N LEU A 237 5.86 7.89 2.39
CA LEU A 237 6.96 7.06 2.87
C LEU A 237 6.48 6.28 4.08
N SER A 238 6.27 4.97 3.92
CA SER A 238 5.90 4.13 5.05
C SER A 238 7.02 4.02 6.10
N LYS A 239 6.64 3.73 7.35
CA LYS A 239 7.57 3.45 8.45
C LYS A 239 8.58 2.36 8.05
N GLY A 240 8.12 1.27 7.41
CA GLY A 240 9.00 0.18 6.97
C GLY A 240 10.02 0.63 5.93
N ARG A 241 9.61 1.44 4.94
CA ARG A 241 10.53 2.01 3.95
C ARG A 241 11.58 2.93 4.59
N LEU A 242 11.16 3.78 5.53
CA LEU A 242 12.09 4.63 6.27
C LEU A 242 13.02 3.85 7.19
N ALA A 243 12.55 2.74 7.76
CA ALA A 243 13.37 1.86 8.58
C ALA A 243 14.47 1.17 7.77
N SER A 244 14.17 0.66 6.58
CA SER A 244 15.18 0.02 5.71
C SER A 244 16.15 1.02 5.08
N ARG A 245 15.66 2.18 4.58
CA ARG A 245 16.50 3.12 3.82
C ARG A 245 17.15 4.22 4.66
N GLY A 246 16.69 4.44 5.89
CA GLY A 246 17.11 5.54 6.76
C GLY A 246 16.68 6.93 6.28
N SER A 247 16.33 7.13 5.00
CA SER A 247 15.79 8.39 4.51
C SER A 247 14.94 8.21 3.25
N GLY A 248 14.12 9.22 2.97
CA GLY A 248 13.34 9.34 1.75
C GLY A 248 13.01 10.79 1.43
N THR A 249 12.55 11.05 0.21
CA THR A 249 12.13 12.38 -0.23
C THR A 249 10.69 12.31 -0.71
N VAL A 250 9.87 13.20 -0.16
CA VAL A 250 8.51 13.47 -0.57
C VAL A 250 8.54 14.65 -1.52
N ARG A 251 7.97 14.49 -2.71
CA ARG A 251 7.84 15.57 -3.69
C ARG A 251 6.42 16.10 -3.67
N LEU A 252 6.30 17.38 -3.32
CA LEU A 252 5.06 18.13 -3.30
C LEU A 252 5.00 19.06 -4.51
N GLY A 253 3.81 19.46 -4.95
CA GLY A 253 3.73 20.40 -6.05
C GLY A 253 2.33 20.67 -6.57
N GLY A 254 2.25 21.70 -7.40
CA GLY A 254 1.09 22.01 -8.22
C GLY A 254 1.44 21.97 -9.70
N LEU A 255 0.52 22.46 -10.54
CA LEU A 255 0.73 22.50 -12.00
C LEU A 255 1.97 23.30 -12.44
N THR A 256 2.43 24.25 -11.61
CA THR A 256 3.49 25.21 -11.95
C THR A 256 4.71 25.13 -11.05
N TRP A 257 4.71 24.29 -10.01
CA TRP A 257 5.78 24.26 -9.02
C TRP A 257 5.95 22.89 -8.39
N THR A 258 7.16 22.61 -7.92
CA THR A 258 7.48 21.43 -7.13
C THR A 258 8.40 21.81 -5.98
N ALA A 259 8.25 21.15 -4.84
CA ALA A 259 9.18 21.24 -3.72
C ALA A 259 9.41 19.87 -3.11
N ASP A 260 10.61 19.67 -2.57
CA ASP A 260 10.99 18.41 -1.95
C ASP A 260 11.06 18.58 -0.43
N VAL A 261 10.52 17.61 0.32
CA VAL A 261 10.65 17.46 1.76
C VAL A 261 11.39 16.16 2.02
N ARG A 262 12.50 16.21 2.75
CA ARG A 262 13.31 15.04 3.08
C ARG A 262 12.98 14.54 4.47
N ALA A 263 12.65 13.26 4.56
CA ALA A 263 12.50 12.53 5.80
C ALA A 263 13.76 11.71 6.10
N VAL A 264 14.22 11.77 7.33
CA VAL A 264 15.38 11.01 7.81
C VAL A 264 15.03 10.34 9.12
N ARG A 265 15.17 9.01 9.17
CA ARG A 265 15.06 8.19 10.37
C ARG A 265 16.48 7.84 10.82
N ASN A 266 16.81 8.18 12.05
CA ASN A 266 18.04 7.70 12.70
C ASN A 266 17.63 7.00 13.98
N GLY A 267 18.33 5.92 14.34
CA GLY A 267 18.04 5.22 15.57
C GLY A 267 19.09 4.19 15.96
N TRP A 268 18.75 3.48 17.03
CA TRP A 268 19.48 2.36 17.61
C TRP A 268 18.49 1.24 17.89
N THR A 269 18.88 0.00 17.65
CA THR A 269 18.15 -1.21 18.03
C THR A 269 18.89 -1.87 19.18
N PRO A 270 18.41 -1.72 20.43
CA PRO A 270 18.93 -2.48 21.56
C PRO A 270 18.86 -3.98 21.30
N VAL A 271 19.87 -4.72 21.74
CA VAL A 271 19.93 -6.17 21.54
C VAL A 271 18.76 -6.83 22.29
N GLY A 272 17.87 -7.49 21.55
CA GLY A 272 16.68 -8.13 22.13
C GLY A 272 15.56 -7.16 22.54
N GLY A 273 15.61 -5.90 22.08
CA GLY A 273 14.56 -4.91 22.28
C GLY A 273 14.11 -4.25 20.97
N ASP A 274 13.11 -3.38 21.05
CA ASP A 274 12.56 -2.65 19.91
C ASP A 274 13.46 -1.50 19.44
N ALA A 275 13.37 -1.14 18.16
CA ALA A 275 14.14 -0.03 17.61
C ALA A 275 13.73 1.32 18.21
N VAL A 276 14.72 2.07 18.69
CA VAL A 276 14.60 3.42 19.24
C VAL A 276 15.08 4.44 18.22
N TYR A 277 14.23 5.35 17.78
CA TYR A 277 14.56 6.29 16.71
C TYR A 277 13.83 7.63 16.87
N HIS A 278 14.31 8.61 16.11
CA HIS A 278 13.56 9.80 15.81
C HIS A 278 13.42 9.95 14.30
N VAL A 279 12.41 10.71 13.88
CA VAL A 279 12.25 11.12 12.48
C VAL A 279 12.42 12.62 12.40
N ARG A 280 13.25 13.07 11.46
CA ARG A 280 13.42 14.48 11.13
C ARG A 280 12.81 14.76 9.76
N LEU A 281 12.09 15.87 9.66
CA LEU A 281 11.55 16.39 8.40
C LEU A 281 12.14 17.77 8.12
N GLY A 282 12.34 18.09 6.85
CA GLY A 282 12.74 19.42 6.43
C GLY A 282 13.10 19.48 4.95
N ARG A 283 13.34 20.69 4.44
CA ARG A 283 13.79 20.86 3.05
C ARG A 283 15.19 20.28 2.85
N PRO A 284 15.56 19.77 1.66
CA PRO A 284 16.86 19.13 1.41
C PRO A 284 18.08 19.95 1.84
N ALA A 285 18.06 21.27 1.66
CA ALA A 285 19.15 22.18 2.02
C ALA A 285 18.89 23.00 3.30
N GLY A 286 17.77 22.74 3.99
CA GLY A 286 17.38 23.47 5.20
C GLY A 286 17.67 22.72 6.50
N GLU A 287 17.41 23.40 7.61
CA GLU A 287 17.32 22.77 8.92
C GLU A 287 16.21 21.72 8.94
N ARG A 288 16.41 20.66 9.73
CA ARG A 288 15.45 19.57 9.85
C ARG A 288 15.03 19.43 11.30
N THR A 289 13.74 19.62 11.55
CA THR A 289 13.16 19.50 12.88
C THR A 289 12.87 18.04 13.16
N VAL A 290 13.08 17.62 14.40
CA VAL A 290 12.64 16.31 14.89
C VAL A 290 11.14 16.35 15.06
N VAL A 291 10.42 15.58 14.26
CA VAL A 291 8.95 15.56 14.26
C VAL A 291 8.35 14.39 15.02
N PHE A 292 9.16 13.37 15.30
CA PHE A 292 8.72 12.17 15.99
C PHE A 292 9.86 11.56 16.77
N ARG A 293 9.54 10.97 17.92
CA ARG A 293 10.44 10.21 18.78
C ARG A 293 9.71 8.93 19.19
N SER A 294 10.34 7.78 18.98
CA SER A 294 9.79 6.51 19.44
C SER A 294 9.86 6.41 20.97
N GLU A 295 9.28 5.35 21.52
CA GLU A 295 9.51 4.98 22.91
C GLU A 295 10.97 4.56 23.16
N ALA A 296 11.38 4.61 24.41
CA ALA A 296 12.66 4.09 24.87
C ALA A 296 12.60 2.56 24.95
N ALA A 297 13.71 1.88 24.63
CA ALA A 297 13.78 0.42 24.72
C ALA A 297 15.00 -0.03 25.52
N THR A 298 14.84 -1.15 26.21
CA THR A 298 15.87 -1.73 27.09
C THR A 298 16.57 -2.89 26.39
N ALA A 299 17.90 -2.89 26.45
CA ALA A 299 18.69 -4.01 25.97
C ALA A 299 18.45 -5.25 26.86
N GLY A 300 18.26 -6.41 26.24
CA GLY A 300 18.10 -7.69 26.92
C GLY A 300 19.30 -8.08 27.80
N PRO A 301 20.57 -7.86 27.38
CA PRO A 301 21.72 -8.16 28.22
C PRO A 301 21.79 -7.33 29.50
N ARG A 302 22.14 -7.99 30.61
CA ARG A 302 22.34 -7.36 31.93
C ARG A 302 23.80 -7.45 32.34
N ILE A 303 24.41 -6.33 32.75
CA ILE A 303 25.85 -6.25 33.06
C ILE A 303 26.04 -5.91 34.53
N ASP A 304 26.57 -6.86 35.32
CA ASP A 304 26.63 -6.79 36.79
C ASP A 304 25.32 -6.23 37.39
N GLY A 305 24.21 -6.89 37.09
CA GLY A 305 22.90 -6.51 37.61
C GLY A 305 22.33 -5.18 37.08
N ARG A 306 22.92 -4.55 36.05
CA ARG A 306 22.42 -3.30 35.44
C ARG A 306 21.75 -3.54 34.09
N ASN A 307 20.63 -2.88 33.89
CA ASN A 307 19.95 -2.81 32.60
C ASN A 307 20.36 -1.51 31.92
N VAL A 308 20.49 -1.55 30.60
CA VAL A 308 20.80 -0.36 29.80
C VAL A 308 19.66 -0.12 28.82
N SER A 309 19.09 1.08 28.87
CA SER A 309 18.02 1.50 27.96
C SER A 309 18.52 2.63 27.07
N VAL A 310 18.05 2.64 25.83
CA VAL A 310 18.28 3.73 24.87
C VAL A 310 16.98 4.53 24.76
N ALA A 311 17.07 5.86 24.85
CA ALA A 311 15.92 6.75 24.71
C ALA A 311 16.22 7.87 23.70
N PRO A 312 15.28 8.27 22.84
CA PRO A 312 15.43 9.44 21.99
C PRO A 312 15.18 10.71 22.79
N VAL A 313 16.13 11.64 22.82
CA VAL A 313 16.02 12.90 23.58
C VAL A 313 16.50 14.06 22.73
N GLY A 314 15.70 15.12 22.65
CA GLY A 314 15.98 16.25 21.78
C GLY A 314 16.17 15.77 20.35
N ASP A 315 17.35 15.98 19.79
CA ASP A 315 17.73 15.52 18.45
C ASP A 315 18.80 14.41 18.46
N GLY A 316 19.07 13.85 19.63
CA GLY A 316 20.01 12.77 19.86
C GLY A 316 19.37 11.57 20.56
N PHE A 317 20.24 10.82 21.25
CA PHE A 317 19.87 9.65 22.04
C PHE A 317 20.61 9.69 23.37
N GLU A 318 19.99 9.20 24.42
CA GLU A 318 20.62 8.98 25.72
C GLU A 318 20.58 7.51 26.11
N LEU A 319 21.52 7.15 26.97
CA LEU A 319 21.62 5.88 27.65
C LEU A 319 21.17 6.09 29.09
N ALA A 320 20.20 5.30 29.54
CA ALA A 320 19.80 5.23 30.94
C ALA A 320 20.24 3.89 31.52
N VAL A 321 20.95 3.93 32.65
CA VAL A 321 21.39 2.72 33.36
C VAL A 321 20.59 2.58 34.63
N THR A 322 19.92 1.44 34.77
CA THR A 322 19.08 1.14 35.94
C THR A 322 19.53 -0.14 36.64
N ARG A 323 19.27 -0.23 37.93
CA ARG A 323 19.47 -1.44 38.74
C ARG A 323 18.37 -1.49 39.79
N ASN A 324 17.67 -2.62 39.89
CA ASN A 324 16.58 -2.82 40.86
C ASN A 324 15.54 -1.67 40.84
N ASN A 325 15.14 -1.25 39.63
CA ASN A 325 14.23 -0.12 39.36
C ASN A 325 14.72 1.27 39.79
N GLU A 326 15.99 1.41 40.20
CA GLU A 326 16.61 2.70 40.47
C GLU A 326 17.46 3.15 39.27
N THR A 327 17.36 4.42 38.89
CA THR A 327 18.20 5.01 37.83
C THR A 327 19.55 5.40 38.43
N LEU A 328 20.61 4.70 38.01
CA LEU A 328 21.98 4.96 38.46
C LEU A 328 22.63 6.12 37.70
N GLY A 329 22.13 6.44 36.50
CA GLY A 329 22.60 7.57 35.72
C GLY A 329 22.04 7.60 34.31
N ARG A 330 22.16 8.78 33.69
CA ARG A 330 21.86 9.02 32.29
C ARG A 330 23.05 9.72 31.62
N ALA A 331 23.33 9.39 30.37
CA ALA A 331 24.35 10.06 29.59
C ALA A 331 23.99 10.03 28.10
N PRO A 332 24.40 11.03 27.30
CA PRO A 332 24.19 10.97 25.86
C PRO A 332 24.92 9.77 25.25
N VAL A 333 24.36 9.20 24.19
CA VAL A 333 25.05 8.20 23.36
C VAL A 333 26.33 8.84 22.80
N PRO A 334 27.51 8.22 22.99
CA PRO A 334 28.76 8.82 22.56
C PRO A 334 28.85 8.92 21.03
N ALA A 335 29.62 9.90 20.56
CA ALA A 335 30.00 9.99 19.14
C ALA A 335 30.79 8.73 18.71
N ASP A 336 30.84 8.49 17.40
CA ASP A 336 31.57 7.33 16.88
C ASP A 336 33.06 7.38 17.25
N GLY A 337 33.61 6.25 17.68
CA GLY A 337 34.97 6.14 18.21
C GLY A 337 35.17 6.61 19.65
N ASN A 338 34.16 7.24 20.27
CA ASN A 338 34.24 7.75 21.64
C ASN A 338 33.55 6.82 22.65
N ALA A 339 33.79 7.09 23.93
CA ALA A 339 33.15 6.41 25.05
C ALA A 339 32.55 7.41 26.05
N THR A 340 31.56 6.94 26.80
CA THR A 340 30.96 7.66 27.92
C THR A 340 30.86 6.74 29.13
N THR A 341 30.85 7.30 30.34
CA THR A 341 30.67 6.54 31.58
C THR A 341 29.32 6.87 32.18
N VAL A 342 28.50 5.86 32.45
CA VAL A 342 27.14 6.05 32.97
C VAL A 342 26.75 4.89 33.89
N GLY A 343 26.24 5.22 35.08
CA GLY A 343 25.77 4.23 36.06
C GLY A 343 26.83 3.18 36.45
N GLY A 344 28.13 3.49 36.35
CA GLY A 344 29.23 2.56 36.61
C GLY A 344 29.55 1.60 35.46
N LEU A 345 29.03 1.84 34.26
CA LEU A 345 29.42 1.18 33.00
C LEU A 345 30.20 2.17 32.13
N THR A 346 31.17 1.67 31.38
CA THR A 346 31.78 2.42 30.27
C THR A 346 31.14 1.96 28.98
N VAL A 347 30.46 2.84 28.27
CA VAL A 347 29.83 2.54 26.99
C VAL A 347 30.63 3.17 25.87
N ARG A 348 31.12 2.34 24.95
CA ARG A 348 31.89 2.76 23.78
C ARG A 348 31.07 2.56 22.51
N ARG A 349 31.19 3.51 21.58
CA ARG A 349 30.65 3.37 20.24
C ARG A 349 31.74 2.96 19.27
N GLU A 350 31.51 1.86 18.58
CA GLU A 350 32.39 1.32 17.55
C GLU A 350 31.59 1.20 16.24
N GLY A 351 31.65 2.25 15.42
CA GLY A 351 30.88 2.36 14.19
C GLY A 351 29.37 2.37 14.47
N GLY A 352 28.72 1.28 14.04
CA GLY A 352 27.30 1.04 14.22
C GLY A 352 26.94 0.31 15.52
N ALA A 353 27.89 -0.03 16.39
CA ALA A 353 27.61 -0.81 17.60
C ALA A 353 27.88 0.00 18.89
N LEU A 354 27.01 -0.16 19.88
CA LEU A 354 27.25 0.27 21.26
C LEU A 354 27.65 -0.93 22.10
N ARG A 355 28.83 -0.85 22.71
CA ARG A 355 29.35 -1.87 23.62
C ARG A 355 29.46 -1.31 25.02
N ALA A 356 28.86 -1.99 25.98
CA ALA A 356 28.98 -1.65 27.39
C ALA A 356 30.03 -2.56 28.05
N GLU A 357 30.85 -1.95 28.89
CA GLU A 357 32.01 -2.56 29.51
C GLU A 357 31.98 -2.35 31.02
N ARG A 358 32.40 -3.39 31.73
CA ARG A 358 32.74 -3.31 33.14
C ARG A 358 33.68 -4.43 33.56
N GLY A 359 34.83 -4.06 34.13
CA GLY A 359 35.91 -5.03 34.37
C GLY A 359 36.25 -5.74 33.06
N ASP A 360 36.32 -7.06 33.10
CA ASP A 360 36.62 -7.90 31.92
C ASP A 360 35.37 -8.27 31.10
N THR A 361 34.18 -7.77 31.46
CA THR A 361 32.94 -8.04 30.72
C THR A 361 32.69 -6.94 29.70
N ARG A 362 32.53 -7.34 28.43
CA ARG A 362 32.14 -6.46 27.31
C ARG A 362 30.98 -7.10 26.55
N VAL A 363 29.88 -6.35 26.36
CA VAL A 363 28.68 -6.85 25.67
C VAL A 363 28.13 -5.79 24.73
N THR A 364 27.71 -6.19 23.53
CA THR A 364 26.95 -5.32 22.63
C THR A 364 25.55 -5.11 23.19
N ILE A 365 25.16 -3.85 23.37
CA ILE A 365 23.86 -3.48 23.93
C ILE A 365 22.92 -2.90 22.89
N ALA A 366 23.43 -2.34 21.78
CA ALA A 366 22.61 -1.85 20.68
C ALA A 366 23.41 -1.77 19.36
N GLU A 367 22.70 -1.81 18.24
CA GLU A 367 23.22 -1.58 16.90
C GLU A 367 22.49 -0.43 16.22
N ARG A 368 23.09 0.20 15.22
CA ARG A 368 22.47 1.32 14.50
C ARG A 368 21.29 0.83 13.67
N ALA A 369 20.17 1.53 13.75
CA ALA A 369 18.88 1.15 13.16
C ALA A 369 18.51 1.93 11.89
#